data_AF-Q4S7A5-F1
#
_entry.id   AF-Q4S7A5-F1
#
_cell.length_a   1.000
_cell.length_b   1.000
_cell.length_c   1.000
_cell.angle_alpha   90.00
_cell.angle_beta   90.00
_cell.angle_gamma   90.00
#
_symmetry.space_group_name_H-M   'P 1'
#
loop_
_entity.id
_entity.type
_entity.pdbx_description
1 polymer ?
#
loop_
_entity_poly.entity_id
_entity_poly.type
_entity_poly.pdbx_seq_one_letter_code
_entity_poly.pdbx_strand_id
1 'polypeptide(L)'
;MDCPTALHQLMLDCWVKERNLRPKFTQIVATLDKLIRNAASLKVVTNSTQSTGDLLRIGVTLAGHQKKILGSIQDMRLQMNQTLPVQV
;
A
#
# COMPACT_ATOMS: atom_id res chain seq x y z
N MET A 1 7.20 -11.31 -0.73
CA MET A 1 6.35 -11.38 0.47
C MET A 1 5.71 -10.03 0.65
N ASP A 2 4.43 -9.97 0.34
CA ASP A 2 3.62 -8.77 0.19
C ASP A 2 3.12 -8.24 1.55
N CYS A 3 3.56 -7.04 1.95
CA CYS A 3 3.16 -6.44 3.22
C CYS A 3 1.80 -5.73 3.09
N PRO A 4 0.84 -5.93 4.02
CA PRO A 4 -0.41 -5.17 4.03
C PRO A 4 -0.18 -3.68 4.29
N THR A 5 -0.84 -2.80 3.53
CA THR A 5 -0.73 -1.33 3.64
C THR A 5 -1.00 -0.81 5.05
N ALA A 6 -2.02 -1.34 5.72
CA ALA A 6 -2.34 -0.95 7.08
C ALA A 6 -1.23 -1.32 8.08
N LEU A 7 -0.53 -2.44 7.85
CA LEU A 7 0.58 -2.87 8.69
C LEU A 7 1.83 -2.01 8.44
N HIS A 8 2.13 -1.72 7.17
CA HIS A 8 3.22 -0.82 6.81
C HIS A 8 3.01 0.58 7.40
N GLN A 9 1.79 1.12 7.33
CA GLN A 9 1.47 2.42 7.91
C GLN A 9 1.68 2.43 9.43
N LEU A 10 1.26 1.38 10.14
CA LEU A 10 1.49 1.27 11.57
C LEU A 10 2.99 1.28 11.92
N MET A 11 3.84 0.64 11.09
CA MET A 11 5.30 0.69 11.25
C MET A 11 5.83 2.12 11.09
N LEU A 12 5.37 2.85 10.07
CA LEU A 12 5.75 4.25 9.85
C LEU A 12 5.34 5.15 11.03
N ASP A 13 4.12 4.97 11.54
CA ASP A 13 3.59 5.72 12.68
C ASP A 13 4.41 5.48 13.96
N CYS A 14 4.97 4.28 14.12
CA CYS A 14 5.88 3.97 15.23
C CYS A 14 7.26 4.65 15.08
N TRP A 15 7.68 4.94 13.84
CA TRP A 15 8.99 5.52 13.52
C TRP A 15 8.99 7.04 13.30
N VAL A 16 7.88 7.72 13.57
CA VAL A 16 7.79 9.18 13.44
C VAL A 16 8.88 9.89 14.27
N LYS A 17 9.47 10.94 13.70
CA LYS A 17 10.57 11.72 14.30
C LYS A 17 10.21 12.24 15.70
N GLU A 18 9.03 12.82 15.82
CA GLU A 18 8.52 13.34 17.09
C GLU A 18 7.98 12.22 17.98
N ARG A 19 8.63 12.00 19.13
CA ARG A 19 8.28 10.92 20.07
C ARG A 19 6.84 11.02 20.59
N ASN A 20 6.33 12.23 20.75
CA ASN A 20 5.00 12.47 21.31
C ASN A 20 3.87 12.11 20.33
N LEU A 21 4.19 11.99 19.03
CA LEU A 21 3.24 11.60 17.98
C LEU A 21 3.16 10.08 17.78
N ARG A 22 4.10 9.32 18.36
CA ARG A 22 4.11 7.86 18.24
C ARG A 22 2.95 7.26 19.01
N PRO A 23 2.29 6.22 18.48
CA PRO A 23 1.18 5.57 19.16
C PRO A 23 1.64 4.92 20.48
N LYS A 24 0.76 4.96 21.48
CA LYS A 24 0.97 4.22 22.73
C LYS A 24 0.77 2.72 22.47
N PHE A 25 1.38 1.88 23.31
CA PHE A 25 1.29 0.42 23.19
C PHE A 25 -0.16 -0.08 23.12
N THR A 26 -1.06 0.50 23.93
CA THR A 26 -2.50 0.19 23.90
C THR A 26 -3.13 0.42 22.53
N GLN A 27 -2.75 1.49 21.83
CA GLN A 27 -3.25 1.80 20.49
C GLN A 27 -2.68 0.82 19.45
N ILE A 28 -1.41 0.44 19.57
CA ILE A 28 -0.76 -0.54 18.68
C ILE A 28 -1.49 -1.89 18.78
N VAL A 29 -1.70 -2.39 20.00
CA VAL A 29 -2.40 -3.67 20.22
C VAL A 29 -3.83 -3.60 19.69
N ALA A 30 -4.57 -2.53 19.96
CA ALA A 30 -5.93 -2.37 19.46
C ALA A 30 -6.00 -2.35 17.91
N THR A 31 -5.01 -1.74 17.25
CA THR A 31 -4.93 -1.72 15.79
C THR A 31 -4.63 -3.10 15.21
N LEU A 32 -3.64 -3.82 15.77
CA LEU A 32 -3.30 -5.19 15.34
C LEU A 32 -4.50 -6.13 15.52
N ASP A 33 -5.18 -6.02 16.65
CA ASP A 33 -6.36 -6.81 17.01
C ASP A 33 -7.55 -6.55 16.06
N LYS A 34 -7.72 -5.31 15.58
CA LYS A 34 -8.68 -4.98 14.50
C LYS A 34 -8.27 -5.61 13.16
N LEU A 35 -6.99 -5.60 12.81
CA LEU A 35 -6.48 -6.18 11.56
C LEU A 35 -6.64 -7.70 11.54
N ILE A 36 -6.41 -8.38 12.66
CA ILE A 36 -6.60 -9.83 12.80
C ILE A 36 -8.09 -10.20 12.65
N ARG A 37 -8.99 -9.43 13.28
CA ARG A 37 -10.44 -9.69 13.19
C ARG A 37 -11.07 -9.31 11.87
N ASN A 38 -10.46 -8.43 11.08
CA ASN A 38 -10.98 -8.00 9.79
C ASN A 38 -9.99 -8.35 8.67
N ALA A 39 -9.90 -9.64 8.33
CA ALA A 39 -8.97 -10.18 7.33
C ALA A 39 -9.12 -9.54 5.92
N ALA A 40 -10.25 -8.91 5.62
CA ALA A 40 -10.45 -8.14 4.39
C ALA A 40 -9.53 -6.91 4.31
N SER A 41 -9.21 -6.25 5.44
CA SER A 41 -8.27 -5.12 5.48
C SER A 41 -6.82 -5.55 5.24
N LEU A 42 -6.49 -6.83 5.48
CA LEU A 42 -5.15 -7.39 5.29
C LEU A 42 -4.85 -7.72 3.81
N LYS A 43 -5.90 -7.84 2.98
CA LYS A 43 -5.78 -8.09 1.54
C LYS A 43 -5.36 -6.87 0.73
N VAL A 44 -5.42 -5.66 1.32
CA VAL A 44 -4.81 -4.47 0.72
C VAL A 44 -3.31 -4.58 0.95
N VAL A 45 -2.71 -5.50 0.21
CA VAL A 45 -1.27 -5.59 0.02
C VAL A 45 -0.81 -4.27 -0.58
N THR A 46 0.31 -3.74 -0.10
CA THR A 46 1.05 -2.71 -0.81
C THR A 46 1.60 -3.34 -2.08
N ASN A 47 0.77 -3.53 -3.09
CA ASN A 47 1.30 -3.40 -4.41
C ASN A 47 1.75 -1.94 -4.42
N SER A 48 2.97 -1.63 -4.83
CA SER A 48 3.41 -0.24 -5.03
C SER A 48 2.65 0.42 -6.20
N THR A 49 1.32 0.22 -6.29
CA THR A 49 0.39 0.94 -7.16
C THR A 49 0.44 2.38 -6.73
N GLN A 50 1.36 3.10 -7.35
CA GLN A 50 1.36 4.52 -7.64
C GLN A 50 0.03 5.15 -7.22
N SER A 51 0.05 5.82 -6.06
CA SER A 51 -1.05 6.67 -5.67
C SER A 51 -1.14 7.83 -6.66
N THR A 52 -2.32 8.40 -6.89
CA THR A 52 -2.44 9.69 -7.59
C THR A 52 -1.53 10.76 -6.98
N GLY A 53 -1.21 10.66 -5.69
CA GLY A 53 -0.21 11.49 -5.01
C GLY A 53 1.21 11.37 -5.57
N ASP A 54 1.64 10.17 -5.98
CA ASP A 54 2.97 9.96 -6.57
C ASP A 54 3.05 10.59 -7.96
N LEU A 55 1.97 10.46 -8.74
CA LEU A 55 1.83 11.07 -10.05
C LEU A 55 1.86 12.61 -9.96
N LEU A 56 1.14 13.18 -8.99
CA LEU A 56 1.17 14.62 -8.71
C LEU A 56 2.58 15.10 -8.37
N ARG A 57 3.32 14.35 -7.54
CA ARG A 57 4.67 14.69 -7.11
C ARG A 57 5.70 14.67 -8.25
N ILE A 58 5.49 13.84 -9.27
CA ILE A 58 6.35 13.74 -10.46
C ILE A 58 5.91 14.75 -11.56
N GLY A 59 4.88 15.56 -11.30
CA GLY A 59 4.41 16.61 -12.22
C GLY A 59 3.26 16.18 -13.13
N VAL A 60 2.67 15.00 -12.92
CA VAL A 60 1.46 14.55 -13.62
C VAL A 60 0.23 15.09 -12.89
N THR A 61 -0.19 16.29 -13.27
CA THR A 61 -1.30 17.01 -12.63
C THR A 61 -2.65 16.79 -13.31
N LEU A 62 -2.67 16.48 -14.61
CA LEU A 62 -3.91 16.30 -15.35
C LEU A 62 -4.57 14.95 -15.02
N ALA A 63 -5.82 15.00 -14.53
CA ALA A 63 -6.60 13.81 -14.14
C ALA A 63 -6.73 12.76 -15.25
N GLY A 64 -6.80 13.19 -16.52
CA GLY A 64 -6.81 12.29 -17.68
C GLY A 64 -5.52 11.49 -17.81
N HIS A 65 -4.36 12.14 -17.64
CA HIS A 65 -3.06 11.46 -17.68
C HIS A 65 -2.89 10.51 -16.48
N GLN A 66 -3.31 10.94 -15.29
CA GLN A 66 -3.27 10.09 -14.10
C GLN A 66 -4.07 8.80 -14.31
N LYS A 67 -5.32 8.90 -14.78
CA LYS A 67 -6.18 7.74 -15.06
C LYS A 67 -5.60 6.83 -16.14
N LYS A 68 -5.07 7.40 -17.23
CA LYS A 68 -4.46 6.62 -18.32
C LYS A 68 -3.23 5.84 -17.84
N ILE A 69 -2.35 6.49 -17.10
CA ILE A 69 -1.13 5.88 -16.57
C ILE A 69 -1.49 4.76 -15.59
N LEU A 70 -2.38 5.02 -14.64
CA LEU A 70 -2.84 4.01 -13.67
C LEU A 70 -3.48 2.80 -14.34
N GLY A 71 -4.29 3.02 -15.39
CA GLY A 71 -4.86 1.94 -16.20
C GLY A 71 -3.77 1.08 -16.86
N SER A 72 -2.81 1.71 -17.56
CA SER A 72 -1.70 0.98 -18.20
C SER A 72 -0.83 0.21 -17.20
N ILE A 73 -0.60 0.74 -16.00
CA ILE A 73 0.13 0.02 -14.93
C ILE A 73 -0.65 -1.22 -14.48
N GLN A 74 -1.97 -1.12 -14.37
CA GLN A 74 -2.82 -2.25 -14.02
C GLN A 74 -2.78 -3.33 -15.11
N ASP A 75 -2.85 -2.94 -16.38
CA ASP A 75 -2.76 -3.86 -17.51
C ASP A 75 -1.40 -4.58 -17.56
N MET A 76 -0.30 -3.85 -17.38
CA MET A 76 1.05 -4.44 -17.30
C MET A 76 1.15 -5.48 -16.18
N ARG A 77 0.53 -5.22 -15.03
CA ARG A 77 0.53 -6.17 -13.90
C ARG A 77 -0.29 -7.42 -14.18
N LEU A 78 -1.44 -7.26 -14.85
CA LEU A 78 -2.26 -8.39 -15.27
C LEU A 78 -1.50 -9.28 -16.26
N GLN A 79 -0.75 -8.67 -17.20
CA GLN A 79 0.13 -9.42 -18.10
C GLN A 79 1.26 -10.14 -17.36
N MET A 80 1.97 -9.46 -16.44
CA MET A 80 3.05 -10.08 -15.65
C MET A 80 2.55 -11.22 -14.74
N ASN A 81 1.33 -11.13 -14.22
CA ASN A 81 0.74 -12.18 -13.38
C ASN A 81 0.26 -13.41 -14.18
N GLN A 82 0.16 -13.30 -15.51
CA GLN A 82 -0.19 -14.42 -16.40
C GLN A 82 1.04 -15.21 -16.90
N THR A 83 2.26 -14.73 -16.67
CA THR A 83 3.51 -15.32 -17.20
C THR A 83 4.29 -16.24 -16.23
N LEU A 84 3.65 -16.93 -15.27
CA LEU A 84 4.31 -18.05 -14.57
C LEU A 84 3.75 -19.40 -15.05
N PRO A 85 4.64 -20.27 -15.57
CA PRO A 85 5.24 -21.24 -14.66
C PRO A 85 6.77 -21.30 -14.85
N VAL A 86 7.54 -20.80 -13.89
CA VAL A 86 8.85 -21.40 -13.62
C VAL A 86 8.57 -22.52 -12.63
N GLN A 87 8.35 -23.73 -13.16
CA GLN A 87 8.54 -24.94 -12.37
C GLN A 87 10.05 -25.12 -12.23
N VAL A 88 10.52 -25.13 -10.98
CA VAL A 88 11.85 -25.65 -10.61
C VAL A 88 11.75 -27.16 -10.56
#